data_AF-A0A357I3N6-F1
#
_entry.id   AF-A0A357I3N6-F1
#
_cell.length_a   1.000
_cell.length_b   1.000
_cell.length_c   1.000
_cell.angle_alpha   90.00
_cell.angle_beta   90.00
_cell.angle_gamma   90.00
#
_symmetry.space_group_name_H-M   'P 1'
#
loop_
_entity.id
_entity.type
_entity.pdbx_description
1 polymer ?
#
loop_
_entity_poly.entity_id
_entity_poly.type
_entity_poly.pdbx_seq_one_letter_code
_entity_poly.pdbx_strand_id
1 'polypeptide(L)'
;MKKLIYIIIFGIVASVIFSGLRSFKSESEFDLESFAELPVQVGGRIKPLDSVARNTLLLLSGRQKVVTAEGQQLSPIEWFMDLTMRPELADTYPIFKIEFPDDLGLAGLAKEGERYYSFNDLLPFSEELRKLHSEVNPEPKKRSPYDNQIVDINNGLMR
;
A
#
# COMPACT_ATOMS: atom_id res chain seq x y z
N MET A 1 -46.96 -8.38 -24.22
CA MET A 1 -45.99 -9.47 -23.96
C MET A 1 -44.55 -9.11 -24.36
N LYS A 2 -44.28 -8.65 -25.59
CA LYS A 2 -42.91 -8.28 -26.04
C LYS A 2 -42.21 -7.22 -25.16
N LYS A 3 -42.92 -6.19 -24.70
CA LYS A 3 -42.38 -5.16 -23.78
C LYS A 3 -41.89 -5.73 -22.45
N LEU A 4 -42.58 -6.75 -21.91
CA LEU A 4 -42.20 -7.39 -20.66
C LEU A 4 -40.87 -8.17 -20.82
N ILE A 5 -40.71 -8.84 -21.97
CA ILE A 5 -39.50 -9.59 -22.33
C ILE A 5 -38.29 -8.64 -22.42
N TYR A 6 -38.44 -7.47 -23.06
CA TYR A 6 -37.33 -6.50 -23.15
C TYR A 6 -36.93 -5.92 -21.80
N ILE A 7 -37.89 -5.67 -20.89
CA ILE A 7 -37.59 -5.18 -19.54
C ILE A 7 -36.84 -6.24 -18.72
N ILE A 8 -37.23 -7.51 -18.84
CA ILE A 8 -36.54 -8.62 -18.15
C ILE A 8 -35.11 -8.78 -18.68
N ILE A 9 -34.93 -8.76 -20.01
CA ILE A 9 -33.60 -8.84 -20.64
C ILE A 9 -32.72 -7.67 -20.21
N PHE A 10 -33.27 -6.44 -20.21
CA PHE A 10 -32.54 -5.26 -19.77
C PHE A 10 -32.14 -5.36 -18.28
N GLY A 11 -33.03 -5.85 -17.42
CA GLY A 11 -32.74 -6.07 -16.00
C GLY A 11 -31.62 -7.09 -15.79
N ILE A 12 -31.60 -8.19 -16.55
CA ILE A 12 -30.55 -9.21 -16.49
C ILE A 12 -29.22 -8.61 -16.95
N VAL A 13 -29.19 -7.92 -18.09
CA VAL A 13 -27.98 -7.28 -18.63
C VAL A 13 -27.45 -6.22 -17.66
N ALA A 14 -28.33 -5.38 -17.11
CA ALA A 14 -27.95 -4.38 -16.12
C ALA A 14 -27.40 -5.04 -14.85
N SER A 15 -27.99 -6.14 -14.39
CA SER A 15 -27.50 -6.89 -13.23
C SER A 15 -26.12 -7.50 -13.46
N VAL A 16 -25.86 -8.06 -14.65
CA VAL A 16 -24.54 -8.58 -15.03
C VAL A 16 -23.50 -7.45 -15.06
N ILE A 17 -23.82 -6.31 -15.67
CA ILE A 17 -22.92 -5.15 -15.72
C ILE A 17 -22.67 -4.61 -14.30
N PHE A 18 -23.69 -4.51 -13.45
CA PHE A 18 -23.54 -4.06 -12.07
C PHE A 18 -22.75 -5.05 -11.20
N SER A 19 -22.85 -6.35 -11.49
CA SER A 19 -22.06 -7.37 -10.81
C SER A 19 -20.57 -7.27 -11.15
N GLY A 20 -20.21 -6.83 -12.36
CA GLY A 20 -18.83 -6.54 -12.74
C GLY A 20 -18.23 -5.31 -12.05
N LEU A 21 -19.07 -4.46 -11.42
CA LEU A 21 -18.63 -3.34 -10.59
C LEU A 21 -18.46 -3.73 -9.11
N ARG A 22 -18.83 -4.95 -8.71
CA ARG A 22 -18.52 -5.42 -7.35
C ARG A 22 -17.01 -5.62 -7.27
N SER A 23 -16.40 -4.85 -6.37
CA SER A 23 -14.99 -4.95 -5.99
C SER A 23 -14.59 -6.43 -5.91
N PHE A 24 -13.52 -6.81 -6.61
CA PHE A 24 -12.94 -8.14 -6.52
C PHE A 24 -12.57 -8.38 -5.05
N LYS A 25 -13.43 -9.12 -4.34
CA LYS A 25 -13.02 -9.79 -3.10
C LYS A 25 -12.05 -10.86 -3.58
N SER A 26 -10.76 -10.71 -3.29
CA SER A 26 -9.82 -11.77 -3.60
C SER A 26 -10.29 -13.00 -2.80
N GLU A 27 -10.48 -14.13 -3.48
CA GLU A 27 -10.74 -15.41 -2.81
C GLU A 27 -9.44 -15.83 -2.13
N SER A 28 -9.13 -15.17 -1.01
CA SER A 28 -8.05 -15.60 -0.13
C SER A 28 -8.44 -16.95 0.47
N GLU A 29 -7.48 -17.87 0.51
CA GLU A 29 -7.61 -19.15 1.21
C GLU A 29 -7.79 -18.96 2.73
N PHE A 30 -7.41 -17.78 3.23
CA PHE A 30 -7.53 -17.39 4.64
C PHE A 30 -8.80 -16.60 4.94
N ASP A 31 -9.32 -16.78 6.16
CA ASP A 31 -10.38 -15.93 6.71
C ASP A 31 -9.81 -14.55 7.09
N LEU A 32 -9.78 -13.66 6.09
CA LEU A 32 -9.29 -12.29 6.22
C LEU A 32 -10.10 -11.45 7.21
N GLU A 33 -11.40 -11.72 7.36
CA GLU A 33 -12.27 -10.95 8.25
C GLU A 33 -11.93 -11.24 9.71
N SER A 34 -11.79 -12.53 10.05
CA SER A 34 -11.34 -12.93 11.39
C SER A 34 -9.91 -12.45 11.69
N PHE A 35 -9.01 -12.50 10.70
CA PHE A 35 -7.63 -12.00 10.87
C PHE A 35 -7.58 -10.47 11.07
N ALA A 36 -8.43 -9.72 10.37
CA ALA A 36 -8.55 -8.26 10.50
C ALA A 36 -8.98 -7.81 11.91
N GLU A 37 -9.82 -8.60 12.57
CA GLU A 37 -10.37 -8.32 13.90
C GLU A 37 -9.44 -8.69 15.06
N LEU A 38 -8.27 -9.28 14.79
CA LEU A 38 -7.31 -9.62 15.84
C LEU A 38 -6.94 -8.37 16.67
N PRO A 39 -7.09 -8.42 18.02
CA PRO A 39 -6.87 -7.26 18.85
C PRO A 39 -5.37 -6.96 19.02
N VAL A 40 -4.99 -5.71 18.76
CA VAL A 40 -3.62 -5.21 18.95
C VAL A 40 -3.61 -3.91 19.72
N GLN A 41 -2.58 -3.68 20.55
CA GLN A 41 -2.45 -2.45 21.32
C GLN A 41 -1.56 -1.44 20.58
N VAL A 42 -2.11 -0.28 20.22
CA VAL A 42 -1.39 0.81 19.57
C VAL A 42 -1.67 2.13 20.29
N GLY A 43 -0.61 2.81 20.75
CA GLY A 43 -0.73 4.05 21.52
C GLY A 43 -1.54 3.86 22.81
N GLY A 44 -1.41 2.69 23.45
CA GLY A 44 -2.14 2.34 24.67
C GLY A 44 -3.59 1.89 24.46
N ARG A 45 -4.15 1.98 23.24
CA ARG A 45 -5.53 1.57 22.92
C ARG A 45 -5.55 0.26 22.14
N ILE A 46 -6.46 -0.65 22.51
CA ILE A 46 -6.74 -1.86 21.74
C ILE A 46 -7.54 -1.48 20.50
N LYS A 47 -7.09 -1.95 19.32
CA LYS A 47 -7.72 -1.75 18.02
C LYS A 47 -7.67 -3.06 17.21
N PRO A 48 -8.51 -3.21 16.18
CA PRO A 48 -8.36 -4.29 15.20
C PRO A 48 -7.01 -4.19 14.46
N LEU A 49 -6.45 -5.34 14.08
CA LEU A 49 -5.21 -5.43 13.31
C LEU A 49 -5.29 -4.69 11.96
N ASP A 50 -6.45 -4.72 11.30
CA ASP A 50 -6.67 -3.98 10.05
C ASP A 50 -6.51 -2.46 10.22
N SER A 51 -6.74 -1.92 11.42
CA SER A 51 -6.43 -0.52 11.70
C SER A 51 -4.93 -0.23 11.62
N VAL A 52 -4.08 -1.18 12.01
CA VAL A 52 -2.62 -1.04 11.87
C VAL A 52 -2.26 -1.10 10.40
N ALA A 53 -2.73 -2.13 9.68
CA ALA A 53 -2.47 -2.30 8.26
C ALA A 53 -2.83 -1.05 7.44
N ARG A 54 -4.04 -0.51 7.65
CA ARG A 54 -4.52 0.72 6.99
C ARG A 54 -3.67 1.93 7.28
N ASN A 55 -3.30 2.14 8.54
CA ASN A 55 -2.52 3.31 8.93
C ASN A 55 -1.09 3.22 8.39
N THR A 56 -0.51 2.01 8.38
CA THR A 56 0.81 1.80 7.80
C THR A 56 0.80 2.06 6.30
N LEU A 57 -0.17 1.55 5.54
CA LEU A 57 -0.27 1.85 4.11
C LEU A 57 -0.53 3.33 3.83
N LEU A 58 -1.32 4.02 4.67
CA LEU A 58 -1.49 5.47 4.55
C LEU A 58 -0.16 6.22 4.72
N LEU A 59 0.67 5.81 5.67
CA LEU A 59 1.97 6.41 5.91
C LEU A 59 2.93 6.15 4.74
N LEU A 60 3.02 4.90 4.27
CA LEU A 60 3.98 4.51 3.24
C LEU A 60 3.56 4.95 1.83
N SER A 61 2.29 4.80 1.49
CA SER A 61 1.79 4.94 0.12
C SER A 61 0.82 6.11 -0.08
N GLY A 62 0.33 6.72 1.00
CA GLY A 62 -0.78 7.68 0.94
C GLY A 62 -2.11 7.07 0.50
N ARG A 63 -2.23 5.74 0.47
CA ARG A 63 -3.40 4.98 0.00
C ARG A 63 -3.72 3.85 0.98
N GLN A 64 -4.96 3.37 0.98
CA GLN A 64 -5.41 2.22 1.77
C GLN A 64 -5.65 0.98 0.88
N LYS A 65 -4.76 0.78 -0.09
CA LYS A 65 -4.76 -0.38 -0.98
C LYS A 65 -3.38 -0.52 -1.62
N VAL A 66 -3.01 -1.75 -1.93
CA VAL A 66 -1.79 -2.05 -2.70
C VAL A 66 -2.19 -2.41 -4.12
N VAL A 67 -1.43 -1.92 -5.09
CA VAL A 67 -1.53 -2.35 -6.50
C VAL A 67 -0.23 -3.08 -6.79
N THR A 68 -0.32 -4.38 -7.04
CA THR A 68 0.84 -5.23 -7.39
C THR A 68 1.39 -4.85 -8.77
N ALA A 69 2.58 -5.33 -9.10
CA ALA A 69 3.16 -5.13 -10.43
C ALA A 69 2.28 -5.75 -11.54
N GLU A 70 1.55 -6.81 -11.22
CA GLU A 70 0.58 -7.50 -12.08
C GLU A 70 -0.77 -6.77 -12.17
N GLY A 71 -0.94 -5.64 -11.46
CA GLY A 71 -2.16 -4.84 -11.45
C GLY A 71 -3.27 -5.36 -10.52
N GLN A 72 -3.02 -6.44 -9.76
CA GLN A 72 -3.95 -6.93 -8.75
C GLN A 72 -4.03 -5.91 -7.59
N GLN A 73 -5.24 -5.68 -7.10
CA GLN A 73 -5.47 -4.84 -5.91
C GLN A 73 -5.60 -5.72 -4.67
N LEU A 74 -4.83 -5.38 -3.63
CA LEU A 74 -4.93 -6.00 -2.31
C LEU A 74 -5.54 -5.02 -1.32
N SER A 75 -6.40 -5.52 -0.45
CA SER A 75 -6.83 -4.80 0.74
C SER A 75 -5.67 -4.63 1.73
N PRO A 76 -5.77 -3.69 2.68
CA PRO A 76 -4.74 -3.48 3.70
C PRO A 76 -4.42 -4.75 4.49
N ILE A 77 -5.43 -5.50 4.91
CA ILE A 77 -5.21 -6.70 5.70
C ILE A 77 -4.60 -7.85 4.88
N GLU A 78 -4.95 -7.99 3.59
CA GLU A 78 -4.30 -8.95 2.69
C GLU A 78 -2.81 -8.63 2.55
N TRP A 79 -2.48 -7.36 2.29
CA TRP A 79 -1.10 -6.90 2.23
C TRP A 79 -0.35 -7.17 3.55
N PHE A 80 -0.98 -6.89 4.70
CA PHE A 80 -0.34 -7.09 6.00
C PHE A 80 -0.13 -8.58 6.32
N MET A 81 -1.05 -9.43 5.88
CA MET A 81 -0.88 -10.88 5.96
C MET A 81 0.30 -11.34 5.10
N ASP A 82 0.44 -10.83 3.87
CA ASP A 82 1.61 -11.10 3.03
C ASP A 82 2.89 -10.61 3.68
N LEU A 83 2.91 -9.40 4.24
CA LEU A 83 4.06 -8.84 4.94
C LEU A 83 4.54 -9.74 6.10
N THR A 84 3.60 -10.40 6.80
CA THR A 84 3.93 -11.20 7.99
C THR A 84 4.12 -12.70 7.70
N MET A 85 3.54 -13.22 6.63
CA MET A 85 3.55 -14.65 6.30
C MET A 85 4.34 -14.99 5.04
N ARG A 86 4.50 -14.04 4.12
CA ARG A 86 5.17 -14.17 2.81
C ARG A 86 6.01 -12.90 2.50
N PRO A 87 6.96 -12.51 3.37
CA PRO A 87 7.70 -11.26 3.24
C PRO A 87 8.40 -11.15 1.89
N GLU A 88 8.92 -12.25 1.34
CA GLU A 88 9.55 -12.30 0.02
C GLU A 88 8.63 -11.84 -1.13
N LEU A 89 7.31 -12.06 -0.98
CA LEU A 89 6.31 -11.56 -1.91
C LEU A 89 5.97 -10.11 -1.60
N ALA A 90 5.77 -9.77 -0.32
CA ALA A 90 5.44 -8.42 0.11
C ALA A 90 6.52 -7.39 -0.25
N ASP A 91 7.79 -7.79 -0.23
CA ASP A 91 8.94 -6.95 -0.58
C ASP A 91 8.94 -6.51 -2.05
N THR A 92 8.16 -7.16 -2.90
CA THR A 92 7.97 -6.80 -4.31
C THR A 92 6.88 -5.75 -4.52
N TYR A 93 6.05 -5.46 -3.52
CA TYR A 93 4.90 -4.58 -3.69
C TYR A 93 5.30 -3.10 -3.68
N PRO A 94 4.86 -2.30 -4.67
CA PRO A 94 5.23 -0.90 -4.78
C PRO A 94 4.40 -0.04 -3.81
N ILE A 95 4.79 -0.05 -2.53
CA ILE A 95 4.07 0.62 -1.43
C ILE A 95 4.77 1.88 -0.92
N PHE A 96 6.05 2.11 -1.25
CA PHE A 96 6.76 3.31 -0.84
C PHE A 96 6.53 4.42 -1.85
N LYS A 97 5.76 5.43 -1.45
CA LYS A 97 5.51 6.60 -2.30
C LYS A 97 6.67 7.59 -2.19
N ILE A 98 7.27 7.90 -3.33
CA ILE A 98 8.32 8.92 -3.47
C ILE A 98 7.77 10.01 -4.40
N GLU A 99 7.72 11.25 -3.92
CA GLU A 99 7.08 12.37 -4.65
C GLU A 99 7.99 12.86 -5.78
N PHE A 100 9.28 12.99 -5.49
CA PHE A 100 10.30 13.48 -6.40
C PHE A 100 11.51 12.54 -6.36
N PRO A 101 11.45 11.37 -7.03
CA PRO A 101 12.51 10.37 -6.94
C PRO A 101 13.84 10.87 -7.53
N ASP A 102 13.79 11.72 -8.55
CA ASP A 102 14.99 12.35 -9.14
C ASP A 102 15.71 13.28 -8.16
N ASP A 103 14.97 13.92 -7.25
CA ASP A 103 15.52 14.87 -6.28
C ASP A 103 16.21 14.17 -5.11
N LEU A 104 16.01 12.87 -4.92
CA LEU A 104 16.67 12.08 -3.85
C LEU A 104 18.18 11.92 -4.08
N GLY A 105 18.68 12.17 -5.29
CA GLY A 105 20.08 11.96 -5.64
C GLY A 105 20.51 10.49 -5.72
N LEU A 106 19.56 9.55 -5.63
CA LEU A 106 19.79 8.11 -5.71
C LEU A 106 19.86 7.67 -7.18
N ALA A 107 21.09 7.69 -7.73
CA ALA A 107 21.31 7.40 -9.14
C ALA A 107 20.81 6.01 -9.55
N GLY A 108 19.87 5.96 -10.49
CA GLY A 108 19.29 4.72 -10.99
C GLY A 108 18.05 4.22 -10.24
N LEU A 109 17.61 4.91 -9.18
CA LEU A 109 16.33 4.61 -8.54
C LEU A 109 15.16 5.13 -9.37
N ALA A 110 15.21 6.40 -9.79
CA ALA A 110 14.11 7.06 -10.47
C ALA A 110 13.82 6.40 -11.85
N LYS A 111 12.56 6.04 -12.05
CA LYS A 111 12.02 5.53 -13.32
C LYS A 111 10.97 6.52 -13.85
N GLU A 112 10.95 6.75 -15.15
CA GLU A 112 10.10 7.78 -15.77
C GLU A 112 8.62 7.55 -15.45
N GLY A 113 7.98 8.53 -14.81
CA GLY A 113 6.57 8.48 -14.44
C GLY A 113 6.23 7.62 -13.22
N GLU A 114 7.21 6.96 -12.59
CA GLU A 114 6.99 6.13 -11.41
C GLU A 114 7.20 6.88 -10.10
N ARG A 115 6.26 6.68 -9.16
CA ARG A 115 6.27 7.28 -7.83
C ARG A 115 6.12 6.27 -6.70
N TYR A 116 5.97 4.98 -7.03
CA TYR A 116 5.73 3.92 -6.06
C TYR A 116 6.82 2.88 -6.26
N TYR A 117 7.55 2.61 -5.19
CA TYR A 117 8.71 1.74 -5.19
C TYR A 117 8.48 0.61 -4.20
N SER A 118 8.99 -0.58 -4.53
CA SER A 118 8.96 -1.73 -3.64
C SER A 118 10.10 -1.67 -2.62
N PHE A 119 10.03 -2.51 -1.59
CA PHE A 119 11.16 -2.66 -0.66
C PHE A 119 12.42 -3.10 -1.42
N ASN A 120 12.27 -4.03 -2.36
CA ASN A 120 13.36 -4.52 -3.20
C ASN A 120 13.96 -3.45 -4.11
N ASP A 121 13.18 -2.47 -4.58
CA ASP A 121 13.72 -1.34 -5.35
C ASP A 121 14.61 -0.43 -4.47
N LEU A 122 14.30 -0.31 -3.18
CA LEU A 122 15.00 0.58 -2.25
C LEU A 122 16.19 -0.09 -1.56
N LEU A 123 16.19 -1.41 -1.43
CA LEU A 123 17.21 -2.17 -0.73
C LEU A 123 18.65 -1.89 -1.22
N PRO A 124 18.93 -1.78 -2.54
CA PRO A 124 20.27 -1.44 -3.04
C PRO A 124 20.78 -0.06 -2.58
N PHE A 125 19.87 0.86 -2.25
CA PHE A 125 20.16 2.23 -1.83
C PHE A 125 20.09 2.43 -0.30
N SER A 126 19.91 1.35 0.46
CA SER A 126 19.69 1.39 1.92
C SER A 126 20.78 2.16 2.69
N GLU A 127 22.05 1.97 2.35
CA GLU A 127 23.16 2.70 2.98
C GLU A 127 23.16 4.20 2.66
N GLU A 128 22.81 4.57 1.43
CA GLU A 128 22.73 5.97 1.01
C GLU A 128 21.53 6.67 1.65
N LEU A 129 20.37 6.00 1.67
CA LEU A 129 19.18 6.45 2.40
C LEU A 129 19.47 6.65 3.89
N ARG A 130 20.22 5.74 4.52
CA ARG A 130 20.65 5.86 5.92
C ARG A 130 21.55 7.08 6.14
N LYS A 131 22.46 7.35 5.20
CA LYS A 131 23.30 8.55 5.23
C LYS A 131 22.47 9.83 5.10
N LEU A 132 21.59 9.91 4.10
CA LEU A 132 20.68 11.04 3.91
C LEU A 132 19.85 11.29 5.17
N HIS A 133 19.30 10.23 5.76
CA HIS A 133 18.52 10.33 7.00
C HIS A 133 19.35 10.87 8.18
N SER A 134 20.64 10.55 8.28
CA SER A 134 21.51 11.06 9.34
C SER A 134 21.80 12.56 9.23
N GLU A 135 21.65 13.13 8.03
CA GLU A 135 21.86 14.55 7.74
C GLU A 135 20.58 15.38 7.97
N VAL A 136 19.41 14.73 8.09
CA VAL A 136 18.12 15.39 8.32
C VAL A 136 18.06 16.04 9.71
N ASN A 137 17.46 17.24 9.77
CA ASN A 137 17.25 17.95 11.02
C ASN A 137 16.44 17.10 12.03
N PRO A 138 16.91 16.90 13.28
CA PRO A 138 16.19 16.12 14.26
C PRO A 138 14.85 16.75 14.68
N GLU A 139 14.68 18.07 14.57
CA GLU A 139 13.44 18.77 14.93
C GLU A 139 12.43 18.72 13.77
N PRO A 140 11.25 18.06 13.92
CA PRO A 140 10.29 17.89 12.82
C PRO A 140 9.79 19.21 12.21
N LYS A 141 9.71 20.28 13.01
CA LYS A 141 9.25 21.60 12.56
C LYS A 141 10.24 22.32 11.65
N LYS A 142 11.51 21.89 11.64
CA LYS A 142 12.57 22.48 10.81
C LYS A 142 12.84 21.68 9.53
N ARG A 143 12.13 20.56 9.33
CA ARG A 143 12.30 19.67 8.18
C ARG A 143 11.57 20.23 6.96
N SER A 144 12.26 20.21 5.83
CA SER A 144 11.63 20.42 4.52
C SER A 144 10.73 19.23 4.14
N PRO A 145 9.86 19.36 3.12
CA PRO A 145 9.12 18.21 2.58
C PRO A 145 10.04 17.07 2.13
N TYR A 146 11.21 17.41 1.57
CA TYR A 146 12.25 16.46 1.20
C TYR A 146 12.79 15.69 2.41
N ASP A 147 13.14 16.40 3.49
CA ASP A 147 13.62 15.78 4.73
C ASP A 147 12.57 14.85 5.35
N ASN A 148 11.30 15.24 5.32
CA ASN A 148 10.21 14.39 5.81
C ASN A 148 10.08 13.11 4.97
N GLN A 149 10.23 13.21 3.66
CA GLN A 149 10.22 12.04 2.77
C GLN A 149 11.35 11.07 3.08
N ILE A 150 12.57 11.56 3.31
CA ILE A 150 13.71 10.72 3.72
C ILE A 150 13.42 10.02 5.06
N VAL A 151 12.85 10.73 6.03
CA VAL A 151 12.47 10.16 7.33
C VAL A 151 11.39 9.09 7.18
N ASP A 152 10.37 9.34 6.37
CA ASP A 152 9.26 8.40 6.16
C ASP A 152 9.74 7.12 5.45
N ILE A 153 10.58 7.25 4.43
CA ILE A 153 11.21 6.12 3.74
C ILE A 153 12.09 5.31 4.71
N ASN A 154 13.00 5.98 5.43
CA ASN A 154 13.90 5.29 6.37
C ASN A 154 13.13 4.59 7.50
N ASN A 155 12.09 5.22 8.05
CA ASN A 155 11.25 4.60 9.07
C ASN A 155 10.49 3.38 8.53
N GLY A 156 10.05 3.40 7.27
CA GLY A 156 9.39 2.26 6.65
C GLY A 156 10.32 1.10 6.30
N LEU A 157 11.61 1.37 6.07
CA LEU A 157 12.62 0.34 5.78
C LEU A 157 13.23 -0.31 7.03
N MET A 158 13.34 0.44 8.14
CA MET A 158 14.20 0.08 9.27
C MET A 158 13.46 -0.21 10.60
N ARG A 159 12.13 -0.09 10.65
CA ARG A 159 11.35 -0.38 11.86
C ARG A 159 10.67 -1.72 11.85
#